data_AF-A0A7C2B8D3-F1
#
_entry.id   AF-A0A7C2B8D3-F1
#
_cell.length_a   1.000
_cell.length_b   1.000
_cell.length_c   1.000
_cell.angle_alpha   90.00
_cell.angle_beta   90.00
_cell.angle_gamma   90.00
#
_symmetry.space_group_name_H-M   'P 1'
#
loop_
_entity.id
_entity.type
_entity.pdbx_description
1 polymer ?
#
loop_
_entity_poly.entity_id
_entity_poly.type
_entity_poly.pdbx_seq_one_letter_code
_entity_poly.pdbx_strand_id
1 'polypeptide(L)'
;MEESEKLVEEARNVLRQMSDLQYELRDYEKRRSEILRMYSTGQVSREVFEGLMGELRQKMYPLVRKYFELKAKLRDLESQLRLVVTRLSVEAKTSESSVYRASFERDQRVRQALSRVGSALEDVQRELKNADVERELRMLDVLLDALPREEADVWKQALGEVVEAWSRARFSYAGRIEEIERRIESLNDSLKELEVRFAVGEFERGEYEVRRSAIEREMGELQAQLEALQEKLEDLDLIAARCREYLAR
;
A
#
# COMPACT_ATOMS: atom_id res chain seq x y z
N MET A 1 23.55 16.97 -20.42
CA MET A 1 22.86 18.12 -19.78
C MET A 1 21.44 18.25 -20.33
N GLU A 2 21.24 18.36 -21.65
CA GLU A 2 19.89 18.43 -22.23
C GLU A 2 19.08 17.13 -22.03
N GLU A 3 19.71 15.95 -22.19
CA GLU A 3 19.08 14.65 -21.93
C GLU A 3 18.66 14.48 -20.45
N SER A 4 19.50 14.94 -19.52
CA SER A 4 19.19 14.86 -18.08
C SER A 4 18.06 15.80 -17.68
N GLU A 5 17.92 16.95 -18.33
CA GLU A 5 16.80 17.86 -18.08
C GLU A 5 15.49 17.31 -18.64
N LYS A 6 15.51 16.71 -19.84
CA LYS A 6 14.35 16.01 -20.41
C LYS A 6 13.85 14.89 -19.49
N LEU A 7 14.76 14.07 -18.95
CA LEU A 7 14.42 13.01 -18.00
C LEU A 7 13.79 13.52 -16.71
N VAL A 8 14.29 14.65 -16.18
CA VAL A 8 13.71 15.29 -14.99
C VAL A 8 12.31 15.82 -15.26
N GLU A 9 12.09 16.43 -16.42
CA GLU A 9 10.78 16.93 -16.82
C GLU A 9 9.77 15.79 -17.05
N GLU A 10 10.21 14.71 -17.70
CA GLU A 10 9.41 13.51 -17.88
C GLU A 10 9.02 12.88 -16.55
N ALA A 11 9.98 12.70 -15.61
CA ALA A 11 9.70 12.19 -14.28
C ALA A 11 8.68 13.04 -13.52
N ARG A 12 8.79 14.38 -13.58
CA ARG A 12 7.82 15.29 -12.95
C ARG A 12 6.44 15.17 -13.58
N ASN A 13 6.35 15.01 -14.90
CA ASN A 13 5.08 14.84 -15.59
C ASN A 13 4.41 13.51 -15.19
N VAL A 14 5.17 12.42 -15.19
CA VAL A 14 4.65 11.09 -14.78
C VAL A 14 4.22 11.11 -13.31
N LEU A 15 4.99 11.74 -12.42
CA LEU A 15 4.61 11.92 -11.01
C LEU A 15 3.31 12.72 -10.84
N ARG A 16 3.12 13.79 -11.62
CA ARG A 16 1.86 14.55 -11.61
C ARG A 16 0.69 13.67 -12.07
N GLN A 17 0.84 12.96 -13.18
CA GLN A 17 -0.19 12.06 -13.69
C GLN A 17 -0.53 10.94 -12.69
N MET A 18 0.47 10.42 -11.98
CA MET A 18 0.29 9.42 -10.93
C MET A 18 -0.53 10.00 -9.77
N SER A 19 -0.19 11.21 -9.32
CA SER A 19 -0.92 11.90 -8.24
C SER A 19 -2.39 12.16 -8.59
N ASP A 20 -2.64 12.67 -9.80
CA ASP A 20 -4.00 12.93 -10.30
C ASP A 20 -4.82 11.62 -10.36
N LEU A 21 -4.21 10.55 -10.89
CA LEU A 21 -4.85 9.25 -10.98
C LEU A 21 -5.13 8.64 -9.60
N GLN A 22 -4.22 8.81 -8.65
CA GLN A 22 -4.44 8.34 -7.28
C GLN A 22 -5.62 9.04 -6.60
N TYR A 23 -5.84 10.33 -6.92
CA TYR A 23 -6.99 11.08 -6.44
C TYR A 23 -8.29 10.50 -7.02
N GLU A 24 -8.33 10.23 -8.33
CA GLU A 24 -9.48 9.59 -8.97
C GLU A 24 -9.75 8.23 -8.33
N LEU A 25 -8.75 7.36 -8.21
CA LEU A 25 -8.86 6.03 -7.60
C LEU A 25 -9.37 6.08 -6.15
N ARG A 26 -9.12 7.16 -5.39
CA ARG A 26 -9.67 7.31 -4.03
C ARG A 26 -11.18 7.54 -4.03
N ASP A 27 -11.71 8.22 -5.04
CA ASP A 27 -13.16 8.39 -5.20
C ASP A 27 -13.84 7.04 -5.50
N TYR A 28 -13.18 6.18 -6.30
CA TYR A 28 -13.65 4.82 -6.57
C TYR A 28 -13.69 3.94 -5.32
N GLU A 29 -12.66 4.00 -4.48
CA GLU A 29 -12.63 3.28 -3.20
C GLU A 29 -13.77 3.70 -2.27
N LYS A 30 -14.05 5.00 -2.20
CA LYS A 30 -15.18 5.51 -1.41
C LYS A 30 -16.50 4.94 -1.90
N ARG A 31 -16.74 4.95 -3.21
CA ARG A 31 -17.94 4.36 -3.82
C ARG A 31 -18.05 2.86 -3.59
N ARG A 32 -16.93 2.13 -3.69
CA ARG A 32 -16.88 0.69 -3.38
C ARG A 32 -17.31 0.42 -1.94
N SER A 33 -16.75 1.17 -1.00
CA SER A 33 -17.09 1.04 0.43
C SER A 33 -18.55 1.37 0.71
N GLU A 34 -19.11 2.36 0.01
CA GLU A 34 -20.54 2.70 0.12
C GLU A 34 -21.44 1.57 -0.39
N ILE A 35 -21.11 0.98 -1.55
CA ILE A 35 -21.85 -0.17 -2.11
C ILE A 35 -21.80 -1.38 -1.16
N LEU A 36 -20.62 -1.67 -0.61
CA LEU A 36 -20.47 -2.74 0.40
C LEU A 36 -21.33 -2.47 1.64
N ARG A 37 -21.37 -1.22 2.13
CA ARG A 37 -22.19 -0.83 3.27
C ARG A 37 -23.69 -1.00 2.97
N MET A 38 -24.14 -0.58 1.79
CA MET A 38 -25.54 -0.75 1.38
C MET A 38 -25.94 -2.23 1.35
N TYR A 39 -25.05 -3.10 0.90
CA TYR A 39 -25.30 -4.54 0.88
C TYR A 39 -25.28 -5.16 2.29
N SER A 40 -24.28 -4.85 3.11
CA SER A 40 -24.17 -5.40 4.47
C SER A 40 -25.31 -4.96 5.38
N THR A 41 -25.88 -3.77 5.15
CA THR A 41 -27.05 -3.25 5.87
C THR A 41 -28.39 -3.73 5.29
N GLY A 42 -28.37 -4.55 4.23
CA GLY A 42 -29.57 -5.08 3.57
C GLY A 42 -30.38 -4.04 2.80
N GLN A 43 -29.82 -2.86 2.52
CA GLN A 43 -30.48 -1.79 1.77
C GLN A 43 -30.65 -2.13 0.28
N VAL A 44 -29.80 -3.01 -0.25
CA VAL A 44 -29.84 -3.46 -1.64
C VAL A 44 -29.85 -4.98 -1.71
N SER A 45 -30.54 -5.53 -2.73
CA SER A 45 -30.49 -6.97 -3.02
C SER A 45 -29.12 -7.37 -3.56
N ARG A 46 -28.82 -8.67 -3.51
CA ARG A 46 -27.60 -9.24 -4.07
C ARG A 46 -27.44 -8.92 -5.57
N GLU A 47 -28.51 -9.00 -6.34
CA GLU A 47 -28.50 -8.69 -7.78
C GLU A 47 -28.12 -7.22 -8.03
N VAL A 48 -28.68 -6.29 -7.26
CA VAL A 48 -28.36 -4.85 -7.36
C VAL A 48 -26.91 -4.59 -6.93
N PHE A 49 -26.46 -5.25 -5.87
CA PHE A 49 -25.06 -5.16 -5.42
C PHE A 49 -24.09 -5.64 -6.52
N GLU A 50 -24.33 -6.82 -7.10
CA GLU A 50 -23.49 -7.38 -8.16
C GLU A 50 -23.49 -6.47 -9.41
N GLY A 51 -24.64 -5.90 -9.78
CA GLY A 51 -24.75 -4.92 -10.86
C GLY A 51 -23.92 -3.65 -10.61
N LEU A 52 -24.09 -3.00 -9.45
CA LEU A 52 -23.34 -1.80 -9.07
C LEU A 52 -21.83 -2.07 -9.00
N MET A 53 -21.43 -3.20 -8.44
CA MET A 53 -20.02 -3.62 -8.39
C MET A 53 -19.47 -3.93 -9.78
N GLY A 54 -20.28 -4.48 -10.68
CA GLY A 54 -19.92 -4.69 -12.08
C GLY A 54 -19.65 -3.38 -12.81
N GLU A 55 -20.57 -2.41 -12.72
CA GLU A 55 -20.39 -1.08 -13.30
C GLU A 55 -19.17 -0.34 -12.73
N LEU A 56 -18.97 -0.44 -11.42
CA LEU A 56 -17.82 0.16 -10.75
C LEU A 56 -16.50 -0.44 -11.27
N ARG A 57 -16.44 -1.78 -11.40
CA ARG A 57 -15.27 -2.47 -11.96
C ARG A 57 -14.99 -2.06 -13.39
N GLN A 58 -16.00 -1.97 -14.25
CA GLN A 58 -15.83 -1.52 -15.65
C GLN A 58 -15.25 -0.10 -15.75
N LYS A 59 -15.72 0.82 -14.90
CA LYS A 59 -15.17 2.19 -14.86
C LYS A 59 -13.77 2.24 -14.28
N MET A 60 -13.46 1.35 -13.34
CA MET A 60 -12.17 1.33 -12.63
C MET A 60 -11.06 0.66 -13.45
N TYR A 61 -11.37 -0.33 -14.27
CA TYR A 61 -10.41 -1.04 -15.11
C TYR A 61 -9.42 -0.15 -15.87
N PRO A 62 -9.84 0.85 -16.69
CA PRO A 62 -8.89 1.68 -17.45
C PRO A 62 -8.00 2.54 -16.54
N LEU A 63 -8.49 2.94 -15.36
CA LEU A 63 -7.71 3.73 -14.40
C LEU A 63 -6.65 2.88 -13.71
N VAL A 64 -7.02 1.67 -13.31
CA VAL A 64 -6.07 0.74 -12.71
C VAL A 64 -5.00 0.33 -13.72
N ARG A 65 -5.39 0.06 -14.97
CA ARG A 65 -4.45 -0.22 -16.05
C ARG A 65 -3.42 0.91 -16.18
N LYS A 66 -3.91 2.15 -16.28
CA LYS A 66 -3.06 3.35 -16.35
C LYS A 66 -2.17 3.50 -15.11
N TYR A 67 -2.64 3.12 -13.93
CA TYR A 67 -1.87 3.19 -12.68
C TYR A 67 -0.62 2.33 -12.76
N PHE A 68 -0.79 1.05 -13.12
CA PHE A 68 0.35 0.14 -13.22
C PHE A 68 1.26 0.48 -14.41
N GLU A 69 0.73 1.00 -15.51
CA GLU A 69 1.55 1.54 -16.61
C GLU A 69 2.42 2.73 -16.16
N LEU A 70 1.84 3.69 -15.43
CA LEU A 70 2.61 4.82 -14.87
C LEU A 70 3.62 4.34 -13.83
N LYS A 71 3.26 3.34 -13.01
CA LYS A 71 4.18 2.74 -12.02
C LYS A 71 5.37 2.08 -12.71
N ALA A 72 5.15 1.33 -13.78
CA ALA A 72 6.22 0.75 -14.59
C ALA A 72 7.13 1.83 -15.18
N LYS A 73 6.55 2.88 -15.78
CA LYS A 73 7.32 4.03 -16.30
C LYS A 73 8.14 4.73 -15.22
N LEU A 74 7.61 4.90 -14.01
CA LEU A 74 8.36 5.46 -12.89
C LEU A 74 9.57 4.60 -12.52
N ARG A 75 9.49 3.27 -12.62
CA ARG A 75 10.66 2.39 -12.38
C ARG A 75 11.73 2.50 -13.46
N ASP A 76 11.30 2.61 -14.72
CA ASP A 76 12.22 2.82 -15.82
C ASP A 76 12.96 4.16 -15.65
N LEU A 77 12.21 5.21 -15.32
CA LEU A 77 12.76 6.53 -15.01
C LEU A 77 13.66 6.52 -13.78
N GLU A 78 13.30 5.78 -12.73
CA GLU A 78 14.15 5.61 -11.55
C GLU A 78 15.52 5.04 -11.96
N SER A 79 15.52 3.99 -12.78
CA SER A 79 16.73 3.32 -13.24
C SER A 79 17.60 4.26 -14.09
N GLN A 80 16.98 5.01 -15.00
CA GLN A 80 17.66 5.99 -15.85
C GLN A 80 18.23 7.16 -15.03
N LEU A 81 17.45 7.72 -14.10
CA LEU A 81 17.88 8.80 -13.21
C LEU A 81 19.04 8.34 -12.31
N ARG A 82 18.99 7.13 -11.75
CA ARG A 82 20.11 6.54 -10.98
C ARG A 82 21.40 6.52 -11.80
N LEU A 83 21.35 6.03 -13.04
CA LEU A 83 22.53 5.99 -13.93
C LEU A 83 23.09 7.39 -14.19
N VAL A 84 22.22 8.39 -14.42
CA VAL A 84 22.62 9.78 -14.63
C VAL A 84 23.25 10.37 -13.37
N VAL A 85 22.67 10.15 -12.19
CA VAL A 85 23.24 10.57 -10.89
C VAL A 85 24.63 9.97 -10.70
N THR A 86 24.80 8.67 -10.95
CA THR A 86 26.11 8.02 -10.84
C THR A 86 27.12 8.64 -11.79
N ARG A 87 26.74 8.87 -13.05
CA ARG A 87 27.61 9.50 -14.06
C ARG A 87 28.03 10.91 -13.65
N LEU A 88 27.08 11.76 -13.26
CA LEU A 88 27.35 13.14 -12.82
C LEU A 88 28.17 13.19 -11.53
N SER A 89 27.96 12.23 -10.62
CA SER A 89 28.77 12.13 -9.38
C SER A 89 30.22 11.80 -9.67
N VAL A 90 30.48 10.93 -10.66
CA VAL A 90 31.84 10.62 -11.11
C VAL A 90 32.48 11.83 -11.78
N GLU A 91 31.73 12.52 -12.67
CA GLU A 91 32.21 13.73 -13.35
C GLU A 91 32.59 14.82 -12.33
N ALA A 92 31.74 15.09 -11.35
CA ALA A 92 32.01 16.05 -10.28
C ALA A 92 33.29 15.72 -9.49
N LYS A 93 33.51 14.44 -9.14
CA LYS A 93 34.71 13.99 -8.43
C LYS A 93 35.98 14.07 -9.27
N THR A 94 35.87 13.83 -10.58
CA THR A 94 37.02 13.94 -11.50
C THR A 94 37.39 15.40 -11.80
N SER A 95 36.43 16.33 -11.73
CA SER A 95 36.68 17.74 -11.98
C SER A 95 37.28 18.47 -10.76
N GLU A 96 37.02 18.00 -9.53
CA GLU A 96 37.67 18.48 -8.30
C GLU A 96 39.21 18.33 -8.30
N SER A 97 39.77 17.49 -9.17
CA SER A 97 41.23 17.32 -9.29
C SER A 97 41.91 18.30 -10.25
N SER A 98 41.18 19.24 -10.88
CA SER A 98 41.72 20.14 -11.92
C SER A 98 41.76 21.61 -11.47
N VAL A 99 42.90 22.29 -11.66
CA VAL A 99 43.23 23.59 -11.02
C VAL A 99 42.75 24.83 -11.83
N TYR A 100 42.01 24.65 -12.94
CA TYR A 100 41.71 25.74 -13.88
C TYR A 100 40.35 26.41 -13.66
N ARG A 101 40.23 27.74 -13.86
CA ARG A 101 38.97 28.52 -13.74
C ARG A 101 37.82 28.03 -14.63
N ALA A 102 38.11 27.47 -15.80
CA ALA A 102 37.10 26.83 -16.65
C ALA A 102 36.46 25.59 -15.99
N SER A 103 37.13 25.01 -14.98
CA SER A 103 36.59 23.95 -14.13
C SER A 103 35.47 24.47 -13.24
N PHE A 104 35.51 25.73 -12.77
CA PHE A 104 34.56 26.22 -11.76
C PHE A 104 33.13 26.38 -12.31
N GLU A 105 32.96 26.97 -13.49
CA GLU A 105 31.64 27.07 -14.13
C GLU A 105 31.10 25.70 -14.53
N ARG A 106 31.97 24.79 -14.98
CA ARG A 106 31.62 23.41 -15.31
C ARG A 106 31.19 22.65 -14.05
N ASP A 107 31.92 22.78 -12.96
CA ASP A 107 31.60 22.18 -11.66
C ASP A 107 30.27 22.68 -11.12
N GLN A 108 30.02 23.99 -11.21
CA GLN A 108 28.76 24.56 -10.75
C GLN A 108 27.57 24.01 -11.57
N ARG A 109 27.72 23.88 -12.90
CA ARG A 109 26.69 23.28 -13.76
C ARG A 109 26.46 21.80 -13.45
N VAL A 110 27.53 21.03 -13.27
CA VAL A 110 27.43 19.59 -12.92
C VAL A 110 26.75 19.43 -11.55
N ARG A 111 27.10 20.24 -10.56
CA ARG A 111 26.46 20.23 -9.23
C ARG A 111 24.99 20.62 -9.27
N GLN A 112 24.62 21.63 -10.07
CA GLN A 112 23.23 22.01 -10.27
C GLN A 112 22.42 20.90 -10.96
N ALA A 113 22.96 20.29 -12.01
CA ALA A 113 22.34 19.16 -12.68
C ALA A 113 22.18 17.97 -11.72
N LEU A 114 23.22 17.65 -10.95
CA LEU A 114 23.20 16.58 -9.96
C LEU A 114 22.15 16.81 -8.87
N SER A 115 22.00 18.04 -8.37
CA SER A 115 20.95 18.39 -7.42
C SER A 115 19.55 18.22 -8.01
N ARG A 116 19.32 18.66 -9.26
CA ARG A 116 18.00 18.53 -9.92
C ARG A 116 17.63 17.07 -10.20
N VAL A 117 18.56 16.31 -10.77
CA VAL A 117 18.36 14.88 -11.08
C VAL A 117 18.22 14.07 -9.78
N GLY A 118 19.02 14.39 -8.76
CA GLY A 118 18.94 13.77 -7.44
C GLY A 118 17.58 14.01 -6.77
N SER A 119 17.08 15.25 -6.78
CA SER A 119 15.74 15.57 -6.26
C SER A 119 14.63 14.82 -7.02
N ALA A 120 14.69 14.77 -8.36
CA ALA A 120 13.71 14.04 -9.15
C ALA A 120 13.75 12.53 -8.84
N LEU A 121 14.94 11.95 -8.68
CA LEU A 121 15.11 10.56 -8.29
C LEU A 121 14.51 10.28 -6.91
N GLU A 122 14.76 11.15 -5.93
CA GLU A 122 14.20 11.03 -4.58
C GLU A 122 12.67 11.10 -4.59
N ASP A 123 12.09 11.98 -5.40
CA ASP A 123 10.64 12.09 -5.55
C ASP A 123 10.03 10.82 -6.18
N VAL A 124 10.66 10.29 -7.24
CA VAL A 124 10.25 9.01 -7.87
C VAL A 124 10.35 7.85 -6.88
N GLN A 125 11.44 7.76 -6.13
CA GLN A 125 11.65 6.72 -5.12
C GLN A 125 10.62 6.79 -3.99
N ARG A 126 10.32 8.00 -3.54
CA ARG A 126 9.31 8.23 -2.52
C ARG A 126 7.94 7.76 -3.00
N GLU A 127 7.57 8.10 -4.23
CA GLU A 127 6.29 7.69 -4.82
C GLU A 127 6.17 6.17 -4.93
N LEU A 128 7.21 5.50 -5.46
CA LEU A 128 7.24 4.04 -5.59
C LEU A 128 7.22 3.32 -4.23
N LYS A 129 7.83 3.90 -3.20
CA LYS A 129 7.88 3.32 -1.84
C LYS A 129 6.59 3.53 -1.06
N ASN A 130 5.88 4.63 -1.29
CA ASN A 130 4.64 4.97 -0.58
C ASN A 130 3.40 4.25 -1.13
N ALA A 131 3.58 3.36 -2.12
CA ALA A 131 2.49 2.57 -2.65
C ALA A 131 1.87 1.68 -1.57
N ASP A 132 0.56 1.85 -1.35
CA ASP A 132 -0.22 1.04 -0.42
C ASP A 132 -0.51 -0.33 -1.05
N VAL A 133 0.11 -1.37 -0.51
CA VAL A 133 0.02 -2.73 -1.04
C VAL A 133 -1.40 -3.30 -1.00
N GLU A 134 -2.21 -2.93 -0.01
CA GLU A 134 -3.58 -3.42 0.09
C GLU A 134 -4.44 -2.84 -1.03
N ARG A 135 -4.22 -1.55 -1.27
CA ARG A 135 -4.83 -0.83 -2.37
C ARG A 135 -4.44 -1.46 -3.70
N GLU A 136 -3.15 -1.75 -3.89
CA GLU A 136 -2.63 -2.38 -5.09
C GLU A 136 -3.18 -3.79 -5.31
N LEU A 137 -3.33 -4.60 -4.26
CA LEU A 137 -4.00 -5.90 -4.37
C LEU A 137 -5.45 -5.73 -4.84
N ARG A 138 -6.24 -4.85 -4.22
CA ARG A 138 -7.63 -4.61 -4.65
C ARG A 138 -7.72 -4.10 -6.09
N MET A 139 -6.75 -3.30 -6.51
CA MET A 139 -6.62 -2.86 -7.90
C MET A 139 -6.30 -4.03 -8.84
N LEU A 140 -5.36 -4.89 -8.47
CA LEU A 140 -5.04 -6.10 -9.23
C LEU A 140 -6.25 -7.03 -9.36
N ASP A 141 -7.08 -7.17 -8.33
CA ASP A 141 -8.30 -7.98 -8.40
C ASP A 141 -9.23 -7.53 -9.54
N VAL A 142 -9.37 -6.21 -9.69
CA VAL A 142 -10.17 -5.61 -10.78
C VAL A 142 -9.51 -5.76 -12.14
N LEU A 143 -8.18 -5.72 -12.21
CA LEU A 143 -7.47 -6.05 -13.45
C LEU A 143 -7.68 -7.52 -13.83
N LEU A 144 -7.50 -8.44 -12.89
CA LEU A 144 -7.57 -9.88 -13.14
C LEU A 144 -8.98 -10.33 -13.58
N ASP A 145 -10.02 -9.66 -13.09
CA ASP A 145 -11.41 -9.90 -13.53
C ASP A 145 -11.66 -9.50 -15.00
N ALA A 146 -10.92 -8.52 -15.52
CA ALA A 146 -11.11 -7.95 -16.85
C ALA A 146 -9.99 -8.28 -17.85
N LEU A 147 -8.90 -8.92 -17.39
CA LEU A 147 -7.72 -9.19 -18.20
C LEU A 147 -7.97 -10.30 -19.23
N PRO A 148 -7.79 -10.02 -20.53
CA PRO A 148 -7.68 -11.07 -21.53
C PRO A 148 -6.46 -11.94 -21.22
N ARG A 149 -6.59 -13.25 -21.39
CA ARG A 149 -5.51 -14.22 -21.11
C ARG A 149 -4.20 -13.92 -21.84
N GLU A 150 -4.28 -13.24 -22.99
CA GLU A 150 -3.15 -12.93 -23.87
C GLU A 150 -2.32 -11.73 -23.39
N GLU A 151 -2.86 -10.88 -22.50
CA GLU A 151 -2.13 -9.74 -21.91
C GLU A 151 -1.43 -10.10 -20.58
N ALA A 152 -1.58 -11.32 -20.09
CA ALA A 152 -1.10 -11.74 -18.77
C ALA A 152 0.42 -11.52 -18.59
N ASP A 153 1.21 -11.76 -19.64
CA ASP A 153 2.67 -11.59 -19.60
C ASP A 153 3.10 -10.13 -19.38
N VAL A 154 2.31 -9.16 -19.86
CA VAL A 154 2.57 -7.73 -19.66
C VAL A 154 2.46 -7.36 -18.18
N TRP A 155 1.61 -8.07 -17.44
CA TRP A 155 1.33 -7.78 -16.03
C TRP A 155 2.06 -8.69 -15.05
N LYS A 156 2.80 -9.71 -15.51
CA LYS A 156 3.55 -10.62 -14.64
C LYS A 156 4.48 -9.88 -13.69
N GLN A 157 5.18 -8.86 -14.18
CA GLN A 157 6.07 -8.07 -13.32
C GLN A 157 5.28 -7.31 -12.24
N ALA A 158 4.20 -6.61 -12.62
CA ALA A 158 3.37 -5.86 -11.68
C ALA A 158 2.72 -6.78 -10.62
N LEU A 159 2.19 -7.92 -11.05
CA LEU A 159 1.62 -8.95 -10.17
C LEU A 159 2.67 -9.47 -9.17
N GLY A 160 3.86 -9.82 -9.65
CA GLY A 160 4.94 -10.34 -8.83
C GLY A 160 5.34 -9.38 -7.72
N GLU A 161 5.54 -8.10 -8.06
CA GLU A 161 6.00 -7.10 -7.10
C GLU A 161 4.96 -6.79 -6.02
N VAL A 162 3.67 -6.73 -6.38
CA VAL A 162 2.60 -6.50 -5.40
C VAL A 162 2.45 -7.72 -4.49
N VAL A 163 2.54 -8.95 -5.03
CA VAL A 163 2.49 -10.17 -4.22
C VAL A 163 3.69 -10.28 -3.27
N GLU A 164 4.88 -9.87 -3.70
CA GLU A 164 6.06 -9.81 -2.85
C GLU A 164 5.95 -8.72 -1.77
N ALA A 165 5.43 -7.54 -2.13
CA ALA A 165 5.12 -6.49 -1.17
C ALA A 165 4.09 -6.99 -0.14
N TRP A 166 3.05 -7.71 -0.58
CA TRP A 166 2.03 -8.26 0.29
C TRP A 166 2.61 -9.30 1.22
N SER A 167 3.43 -10.20 0.71
CA SER A 167 4.09 -11.23 1.52
C SER A 167 4.91 -10.60 2.66
N ARG A 168 5.53 -9.43 2.42
CA ARG A 168 6.21 -8.65 3.48
C ARG A 168 5.24 -7.99 4.45
N ALA A 169 4.19 -7.33 3.95
CA ALA A 169 3.20 -6.64 4.79
C ALA A 169 2.38 -7.62 5.65
N ARG A 170 2.09 -8.82 5.15
CA ARG A 170 1.37 -9.89 5.84
C ARG A 170 2.03 -10.26 7.18
N PHE A 171 3.35 -10.19 7.30
CA PHE A 171 4.04 -10.41 8.58
C PHE A 171 3.70 -9.35 9.63
N SER A 172 3.51 -8.10 9.23
CA SER A 172 3.04 -7.04 10.15
C SER A 172 1.62 -7.32 10.64
N TYR A 173 0.75 -7.83 9.77
CA TYR A 173 -0.59 -8.25 10.16
C TYR A 173 -0.57 -9.41 11.15
N ALA A 174 0.25 -10.44 10.88
CA ALA A 174 0.41 -11.57 11.80
C ALA A 174 0.92 -11.12 13.18
N GLY A 175 1.87 -10.19 13.24
CA GLY A 175 2.33 -9.63 14.51
C GLY A 175 1.25 -8.87 15.27
N ARG A 176 0.36 -8.14 14.58
CA ARG A 176 -0.79 -7.45 15.20
C ARG A 176 -1.84 -8.42 15.72
N ILE A 177 -2.10 -9.52 14.99
CA ILE A 177 -2.98 -10.61 15.45
C ILE A 177 -2.45 -11.15 16.77
N GLU A 178 -1.17 -11.54 16.80
CA GLU A 178 -0.54 -12.13 17.97
C GLU A 178 -0.55 -11.16 19.18
N GLU A 179 -0.35 -9.86 18.94
CA GLU A 179 -0.45 -8.83 19.99
C GLU A 179 -1.86 -8.74 20.58
N ILE A 180 -2.90 -8.74 19.74
CA ILE A 180 -4.30 -8.71 20.19
C ILE A 180 -4.65 -9.99 20.96
N GLU A 181 -4.26 -11.15 20.45
CA GLU A 181 -4.48 -12.44 21.10
C GLU A 181 -3.85 -12.48 22.50
N ARG A 182 -2.58 -12.07 22.64
CA ARG A 182 -1.91 -11.98 23.95
C ARG A 182 -2.61 -11.02 24.91
N ARG A 183 -3.17 -9.91 24.40
CA ARG A 183 -3.91 -8.95 25.24
C ARG A 183 -5.24 -9.53 25.71
N ILE A 184 -5.94 -10.27 24.85
CA ILE A 184 -7.16 -11.00 25.22
C ILE A 184 -6.85 -12.05 26.30
N GLU A 185 -5.76 -12.81 26.15
CA GLU A 185 -5.32 -13.78 27.17
C GLU A 185 -5.03 -13.11 28.51
N SER A 186 -4.30 -11.99 28.51
CA SER A 186 -4.00 -11.21 29.73
C SER A 186 -5.26 -10.68 30.43
N LEU A 187 -6.24 -10.19 29.66
CA LEU A 187 -7.53 -9.74 30.20
C LEU A 187 -8.34 -10.92 30.77
N ASN A 188 -8.27 -12.08 30.13
CA ASN A 188 -8.92 -13.30 30.62
C ASN A 188 -8.31 -13.76 31.96
N ASP A 189 -6.99 -13.69 32.10
CA ASP A 189 -6.34 -14.00 33.38
C ASP A 189 -6.65 -12.95 34.46
N SER A 190 -6.75 -11.67 34.08
CA SER A 190 -7.20 -10.58 34.98
C SER A 190 -8.65 -10.81 35.44
N LEU A 191 -9.52 -11.32 34.57
CA LEU A 191 -10.90 -11.67 34.90
C LEU A 191 -10.95 -12.81 35.92
N LYS A 192 -10.16 -13.88 35.72
CA LYS A 192 -10.04 -14.99 36.68
C LYS A 192 -9.51 -14.52 38.04
N GLU A 193 -8.50 -13.65 38.05
CA GLU A 193 -7.98 -13.07 39.30
C GLU A 193 -9.08 -12.28 40.03
N LEU A 194 -9.81 -11.44 39.30
CA LEU A 194 -10.92 -10.66 39.84
C LEU A 194 -12.01 -11.56 40.45
N GLU A 195 -12.36 -12.67 39.81
CA GLU A 195 -13.31 -13.66 40.32
C GLU A 195 -12.82 -14.32 41.62
N VAL A 196 -11.55 -14.72 41.69
CA VAL A 196 -10.96 -15.30 42.91
C VAL A 196 -10.97 -14.30 44.06
N ARG A 197 -10.56 -13.05 43.81
CA ARG A 197 -10.51 -12.00 44.83
C ARG A 197 -11.90 -11.63 45.35
N PHE A 198 -12.90 -11.60 44.46
CA PHE A 198 -14.30 -11.46 44.86
C PHE A 198 -14.77 -12.63 45.71
N ALA A 199 -14.44 -13.88 45.34
CA ALA A 199 -14.81 -15.07 46.11
C ALA A 199 -14.21 -15.10 47.52
N VAL A 200 -13.01 -14.54 47.70
CA VAL A 200 -12.34 -14.38 49.01
C VAL A 200 -12.88 -13.17 49.79
N GLY A 201 -13.75 -12.36 49.18
CA GLY A 201 -14.43 -11.24 49.84
C GLY A 201 -13.64 -9.93 49.84
N GLU A 202 -12.65 -9.77 48.97
CA GLU A 202 -11.87 -8.52 48.86
C GLU A 202 -12.68 -7.35 48.31
N PHE A 203 -13.75 -7.63 47.56
CA PHE A 203 -14.59 -6.63 46.90
C PHE A 203 -16.04 -6.77 47.30
N GLU A 204 -16.72 -5.63 47.44
CA GLU A 204 -18.17 -5.61 47.43
C GLU A 204 -18.71 -5.91 46.03
N ARG A 205 -19.93 -6.46 45.97
CA ARG A 205 -20.56 -6.87 44.71
C ARG A 205 -20.59 -5.78 43.64
N GLY A 206 -20.88 -4.54 44.04
CA GLY A 206 -20.94 -3.41 43.10
C GLY A 206 -19.58 -3.08 42.48
N GLU A 207 -18.50 -3.17 43.27
CA GLU A 207 -17.14 -2.94 42.78
C GLU A 207 -16.68 -4.06 41.83
N TYR A 208 -17.00 -5.31 42.18
CA TYR A 208 -16.75 -6.47 41.31
C TYR A 208 -17.47 -6.34 39.96
N GLU A 209 -18.77 -6.00 39.96
CA GLU A 209 -19.58 -5.88 38.74
C GLU A 209 -19.04 -4.77 37.81
N VAL A 210 -18.61 -3.63 38.37
CA VAL A 210 -18.00 -2.53 37.58
C VAL A 210 -16.68 -2.96 36.94
N ARG A 211 -15.78 -3.58 37.71
CA ARG A 211 -14.47 -4.02 37.21
C ARG A 211 -14.61 -5.12 36.16
N ARG A 212 -15.49 -6.09 36.40
CA ARG A 212 -15.80 -7.18 35.47
C ARG A 212 -16.33 -6.62 34.15
N SER A 213 -17.33 -5.73 34.22
CA SER A 213 -17.92 -5.12 33.03
C SER A 213 -16.90 -4.32 32.20
N ALA A 214 -15.90 -3.71 32.84
CA ALA A 214 -14.83 -3.01 32.14
C ALA A 214 -13.91 -3.98 31.37
N ILE A 215 -13.47 -5.06 32.03
CA ILE A 215 -12.64 -6.10 31.41
C ILE A 215 -13.39 -6.79 30.25
N GLU A 216 -14.64 -7.18 30.47
CA GLU A 216 -15.47 -7.80 29.43
C GLU A 216 -15.68 -6.88 28.22
N ARG A 217 -15.85 -5.57 28.44
CA ARG A 217 -15.97 -4.60 27.35
C ARG A 217 -14.69 -4.49 26.54
N GLU A 218 -13.54 -4.33 27.21
CA GLU A 218 -12.24 -4.23 26.53
C GLU A 218 -11.94 -5.52 25.74
N MET A 219 -12.24 -6.68 26.32
CA MET A 219 -12.09 -7.97 25.65
C MET A 219 -12.99 -8.07 24.42
N GLY A 220 -14.25 -7.63 24.51
CA GLY A 220 -15.17 -7.60 23.37
C GLY A 220 -14.71 -6.67 22.24
N GLU A 221 -14.14 -5.51 22.58
CA GLU A 221 -13.55 -4.59 21.60
C GLU A 221 -12.33 -5.21 20.89
N LEU A 222 -11.47 -5.90 21.63
CA LEU A 222 -10.30 -6.58 21.07
C LEU A 222 -10.69 -7.78 20.20
N GLN A 223 -11.72 -8.55 20.60
CA GLN A 223 -12.26 -9.65 19.78
C GLN A 223 -12.81 -9.13 18.46
N ALA A 224 -13.60 -8.05 18.48
CA ALA A 224 -14.11 -7.43 17.25
C ALA A 224 -12.98 -6.92 16.33
N GLN A 225 -11.90 -6.36 16.92
CA GLN A 225 -10.72 -5.94 16.15
C GLN A 225 -9.98 -7.13 15.54
N LEU A 226 -9.85 -8.24 16.28
CA LEU A 226 -9.23 -9.47 15.80
C LEU A 226 -9.98 -10.05 14.61
N GLU A 227 -11.30 -10.20 14.73
CA GLU A 227 -12.17 -10.70 13.67
C GLU A 227 -12.07 -9.83 12.41
N ALA A 228 -12.18 -8.51 12.55
CA ALA A 228 -12.09 -7.59 11.42
C ALA A 228 -10.72 -7.65 10.71
N LEU A 229 -9.65 -7.85 11.47
CA LEU A 229 -8.29 -7.94 10.92
C LEU A 229 -8.04 -9.29 10.25
N GLN A 230 -8.58 -10.38 10.78
CA GLN A 230 -8.55 -11.71 10.17
C GLN A 230 -9.35 -11.75 8.86
N GLU A 231 -10.60 -11.24 8.85
CA GLU A 231 -11.43 -11.16 7.64
C GLU A 231 -10.71 -10.36 6.54
N LYS A 232 -10.10 -9.23 6.90
CA LYS A 232 -9.31 -8.42 5.98
C LYS A 232 -8.09 -9.17 5.43
N LEU A 233 -7.42 -9.95 6.26
CA LEU A 233 -6.25 -10.74 5.85
C LEU A 233 -6.66 -11.85 4.89
N GLU A 234 -7.77 -12.53 5.14
CA GLU A 234 -8.33 -13.56 4.26
C GLU A 234 -8.73 -12.99 2.89
N ASP A 235 -9.41 -11.85 2.84
CA ASP A 235 -9.78 -11.14 1.61
C ASP A 235 -8.54 -10.83 0.74
N LEU A 236 -7.50 -10.28 1.37
CA LEU A 236 -6.26 -9.93 0.68
C LEU A 236 -5.42 -11.15 0.27
N ASP A 237 -5.39 -12.20 1.10
CA ASP A 237 -4.72 -13.46 0.77
C ASP A 237 -5.40 -14.19 -0.40
N LEU A 238 -6.72 -14.12 -0.51
CA LEU A 238 -7.45 -14.66 -1.65
C LEU A 238 -7.04 -13.98 -2.96
N ILE A 239 -6.97 -12.64 -2.96
CA ILE A 239 -6.52 -11.86 -4.11
C ILE A 239 -5.07 -12.21 -4.46
N ALA A 240 -4.19 -12.27 -3.46
CA ALA A 240 -2.78 -12.62 -3.67
C ALA A 240 -2.62 -14.05 -4.21
N ALA A 241 -3.44 -15.00 -3.75
CA ALA A 241 -3.47 -16.37 -4.28
C ALA A 241 -3.88 -16.39 -5.76
N ARG A 242 -4.95 -15.67 -6.13
CA ARG A 242 -5.35 -15.48 -7.54
C ARG A 242 -4.19 -14.92 -8.37
N CYS A 243 -3.51 -13.89 -7.88
CA CYS A 243 -2.33 -13.33 -8.56
C CYS A 243 -1.23 -14.39 -8.77
N ARG A 244 -0.92 -15.20 -7.75
CA ARG A 244 0.08 -16.27 -7.86
C ARG A 244 -0.32 -17.36 -8.86
N GLU A 245 -1.59 -17.72 -8.94
CA GLU A 245 -2.09 -18.66 -9.94
C GLU A 245 -1.87 -18.15 -11.37
N TYR A 246 -2.05 -16.84 -11.58
CA TYR A 246 -1.74 -16.21 -12.86
C TYR A 246 -0.24 -16.15 -13.15
N LEU A 247 0.62 -16.01 -12.13
CA LEU A 247 2.07 -16.02 -12.28
C LEU A 247 2.65 -17.42 -12.55
N ALA A 248 2.01 -18.46 -12.02
CA ALA A 248 2.44 -19.85 -12.17
C ALA A 248 2.04 -20.50 -13.51
N ARG A 249 1.28 -19.77 -14.34
CA ARG A 249 0.81 -20.20 -15.67
C ARG A 249 1.64 -19.55 -16.78
#